data_AF-A0A6N3ICE5-F1
#
_entry.id   AF-A0A6N3ICE5-F1
#
_cell.length_a   1.000
_cell.length_b   1.000
_cell.length_c   1.000
_cell.angle_alpha   90.00
_cell.angle_beta   90.00
_cell.angle_gamma   90.00
#
_symmetry.space_group_name_H-M   'P 1'
#
loop_
_entity.id
_entity.type
_entity.pdbx_description
1 polymer ?
#
loop_
_entity_poly.entity_id
_entity_poly.type
_entity_poly.pdbx_seq_one_letter_code
_entity_poly.pdbx_strand_id
1 'polypeptide(L)'
;MNQRSTDTSARSGGKSGPLTAIRQFCLECQGASGRAVRACADRHCPLWEWRLASLPDEPCPAPEAEAGLQALRAIRRQCMLCAGDREEVRACATREACALWRYRFGVRPQTYKLVRRRFFAPKPLSLL
;
A
#
# COMPACT_ATOMS: atom_id res chain seq x y z
N MET A 1 -19.83 -13.00 -44.07
CA MET A 1 -19.75 -11.77 -43.25
C MET A 1 -19.29 -12.16 -41.86
N ASN A 2 -17.98 -12.06 -41.60
CA ASN A 2 -17.39 -12.33 -40.29
C ASN A 2 -16.82 -11.03 -39.75
N GLN A 3 -17.00 -10.84 -38.44
CA GLN A 3 -16.25 -10.00 -37.47
C GLN A 3 -17.23 -9.19 -36.61
N ARG A 4 -17.08 -9.06 -35.30
CA ARG A 4 -16.14 -9.60 -34.31
C ARG A 4 -16.66 -9.06 -32.98
N SER A 5 -17.30 -9.91 -32.18
CA SER A 5 -17.59 -9.60 -30.79
C SER A 5 -16.28 -9.69 -30.01
N THR A 6 -15.76 -8.55 -29.55
CA THR A 6 -14.73 -8.50 -28.49
C THR A 6 -15.22 -7.61 -27.37
N ASP A 7 -15.99 -8.26 -26.51
CA ASP A 7 -15.96 -8.17 -25.04
C ASP A 7 -15.00 -7.11 -24.48
N THR A 8 -15.51 -5.89 -24.31
CA THR A 8 -14.87 -4.87 -23.46
C THR A 8 -15.19 -5.24 -22.02
N SER A 9 -14.42 -6.19 -21.48
CA SER A 9 -14.37 -6.45 -20.05
C SER A 9 -13.73 -5.25 -19.34
N ALA A 10 -14.56 -4.23 -19.09
CA ALA A 10 -14.28 -3.13 -18.19
C ALA A 10 -14.01 -3.74 -16.80
N ARG A 11 -12.74 -3.66 -16.37
CA ARG A 11 -12.26 -4.20 -15.10
C ARG A 11 -12.80 -3.39 -13.91
N SER A 12 -14.09 -3.52 -13.61
CA SER A 12 -14.71 -3.07 -12.37
C SER A 12 -14.51 -4.10 -11.26
N GLY A 13 -13.36 -4.03 -10.59
CA GLY A 13 -13.08 -4.75 -9.36
C GLY A 13 -12.22 -3.85 -8.47
N GLY A 14 -12.73 -3.44 -7.31
CA GLY A 14 -12.03 -2.58 -6.35
C GLY A 14 -10.72 -3.21 -5.89
N LYS A 15 -9.60 -2.85 -6.52
CA LYS A 15 -8.30 -3.46 -6.25
C LYS A 15 -7.71 -2.87 -4.97
N SER A 16 -7.88 -3.59 -3.86
CA SER A 16 -7.17 -3.31 -2.61
C SER A 16 -5.67 -3.58 -2.80
N GLY A 17 -4.91 -2.52 -3.07
CA GLY A 17 -3.47 -2.55 -3.33
C GLY A 17 -2.73 -1.42 -2.60
N PRO A 18 -1.39 -1.45 -2.57
CA PRO A 18 -0.60 -0.44 -1.88
C PRO A 18 -0.82 0.97 -2.46
N LEU A 19 -0.97 1.12 -3.78
CA LEU A 19 -1.28 2.42 -4.40
C LEU A 19 -2.64 2.97 -3.95
N THR A 20 -3.67 2.13 -3.91
CA THR A 20 -4.99 2.49 -3.39
C THR A 20 -4.92 2.91 -1.93
N ALA A 21 -4.13 2.19 -1.10
CA ALA A 21 -3.95 2.54 0.31
C ALA A 21 -3.20 3.86 0.50
N ILE A 22 -2.17 4.15 -0.30
CA ILE A 22 -1.50 5.45 -0.32
C ILE A 22 -2.49 6.55 -0.65
N ARG A 23 -3.31 6.36 -1.69
CA ARG A 23 -4.31 7.35 -2.09
C ARG A 23 -5.30 7.65 -0.97
N GLN A 24 -5.81 6.61 -0.30
CA GLN A 24 -6.74 6.76 0.83
C GLN A 24 -6.09 7.48 2.01
N PHE A 25 -4.86 7.10 2.39
CA PHE A 25 -4.12 7.80 3.43
C PHE A 25 -3.91 9.29 3.10
N CYS A 26 -3.55 9.61 1.86
CA CYS A 26 -3.40 11.00 1.45
C CYS A 26 -4.72 11.78 1.48
N LEU A 27 -5.86 11.14 1.15
CA LEU A 27 -7.18 11.76 1.31
C LEU A 27 -7.45 12.08 2.78
N GLU A 28 -7.28 11.13 3.68
CA GLU A 28 -7.44 11.32 5.13
C GLU A 28 -6.55 12.46 5.64
N CYS A 29 -5.27 12.47 5.25
CA CYS A 29 -4.30 13.49 5.60
C CYS A 29 -4.69 14.90 5.12
N GLN A 30 -5.37 15.01 3.97
CA GLN A 30 -5.74 16.27 3.33
C GLN A 30 -7.25 16.58 3.44
N GLY A 31 -7.89 16.10 4.51
CA GLY A 31 -9.28 16.43 4.83
C GLY A 31 -10.29 15.89 3.82
N ALA A 32 -10.08 14.67 3.31
CA ALA A 32 -10.87 13.99 2.28
C ALA A 32 -10.96 14.72 0.93
N SER A 33 -10.08 15.70 0.65
CA SER A 33 -10.10 16.48 -0.58
C SER A 33 -9.07 16.02 -1.60
N GLY A 34 -9.53 15.50 -2.74
CA GLY A 34 -8.64 15.15 -3.86
C GLY A 34 -7.88 16.35 -4.43
N ARG A 35 -8.50 17.54 -4.43
CA ARG A 35 -7.84 18.79 -4.84
C ARG A 35 -6.70 19.14 -3.89
N ALA A 36 -6.92 19.02 -2.58
CA ALA A 36 -5.87 19.26 -1.58
C ALA A 36 -4.71 18.26 -1.71
N VAL A 37 -4.99 16.98 -2.00
CA VAL A 37 -3.92 15.99 -2.28
C VAL A 37 -3.05 16.39 -3.48
N ARG A 38 -3.65 16.90 -4.57
CA ARG A 38 -2.86 17.39 -5.72
C ARG A 38 -2.00 18.58 -5.32
N ALA A 39 -2.57 19.52 -4.57
CA ALA A 39 -1.92 20.74 -4.11
C ALA A 39 -0.95 20.55 -2.93
N CYS A 40 -0.81 19.34 -2.38
CA CYS A 40 0.08 19.07 -1.26
C CYS A 40 1.53 19.47 -1.58
N ALA A 41 2.08 20.37 -0.75
CA ALA A 41 3.41 20.96 -0.93
C ALA A 41 4.54 20.15 -0.27
N ASP A 42 4.23 19.14 0.54
CA ASP A 42 5.22 18.36 1.27
C ASP A 42 5.93 17.35 0.36
N ARG A 43 6.91 17.83 -0.39
CA ARG A 43 7.75 17.03 -1.31
C ARG A 43 8.69 16.07 -0.57
N HIS A 44 8.90 16.26 0.73
CA HIS A 44 9.75 15.37 1.54
C HIS A 44 8.98 14.17 2.06
N CYS A 45 7.64 14.22 2.05
CA CYS A 45 6.81 13.07 2.35
C CYS A 45 7.17 11.88 1.43
N PRO A 46 7.55 10.71 1.98
CA PRO A 46 7.86 9.52 1.19
C PRO A 46 6.75 9.05 0.24
N LEU A 47 5.50 9.47 0.48
CA LEU A 47 4.34 9.14 -0.34
C LEU A 47 4.03 10.19 -1.41
N TRP A 48 4.74 11.33 -1.42
CA TRP A 48 4.37 12.46 -2.27
C TRP A 48 4.29 12.06 -3.75
N GLU A 49 5.30 11.39 -4.29
CA GLU A 49 5.32 10.94 -5.69
C GLU A 49 4.26 9.87 -5.99
N TRP A 50 3.78 9.17 -4.96
CA TRP A 50 2.86 8.05 -5.08
C TRP A 50 1.40 8.46 -4.90
N ARG A 51 1.14 9.67 -4.38
CA ARG A 51 -0.18 10.12 -3.91
C ARG A 51 -1.27 10.13 -4.99
N LEU A 52 -0.87 10.24 -6.26
CA LEU A 52 -1.77 10.27 -7.43
C LEU A 52 -1.67 9.00 -8.29
N ALA A 53 -0.71 8.11 -8.03
CA ALA A 53 -0.36 6.98 -8.89
C ALA A 53 -1.44 5.87 -8.99
N SER A 54 -2.55 5.98 -8.24
CA SER A 54 -3.70 5.09 -8.39
C SER A 54 -4.76 5.62 -9.37
N LEU A 55 -4.59 6.83 -9.89
CA LEU A 55 -5.50 7.46 -10.84
C LEU A 55 -5.09 7.07 -12.27
N PRO A 56 -6.05 6.87 -13.20
CA PRO A 56 -5.77 6.35 -14.54
C PRO A 56 -4.91 7.28 -15.40
N ASP A 57 -5.08 8.60 -15.25
CA ASP A 57 -4.41 9.61 -16.08
C ASP A 57 -3.14 10.18 -15.44
N GLU A 58 -2.76 9.69 -14.26
CA GLU A 58 -1.61 10.20 -13.52
C GLU A 58 -0.42 9.25 -13.67
N PRO A 59 0.80 9.77 -13.90
CA PRO A 59 1.97 8.94 -14.07
C PRO A 59 2.29 8.19 -12.77
N CYS A 60 2.62 6.91 -12.91
CA CYS A 60 3.21 6.15 -11.81
C CYS A 60 4.72 6.45 -11.76
N PRO A 61 5.31 6.71 -10.58
CA PRO A 61 6.75 6.98 -10.47
C PRO A 61 7.63 5.74 -10.73
N ALA A 62 7.03 4.57 -10.97
CA ALA A 62 7.74 3.33 -11.24
C ALA A 62 7.07 2.52 -12.36
N PRO A 63 7.82 1.62 -13.04
CA PRO A 63 7.25 0.67 -14.00
C PRO A 63 6.13 -0.17 -13.37
N GLU A 64 5.11 -0.53 -14.15
CA GLU A 64 3.92 -1.24 -13.67
C GLU A 64 4.26 -2.53 -12.88
N ALA A 65 5.22 -3.31 -13.39
CA ALA A 65 5.67 -4.55 -12.76
C ALA A 65 6.28 -4.33 -11.35
N GLU A 66 6.86 -3.16 -11.08
CA GLU A 66 7.54 -2.84 -9.83
C GLU A 66 6.76 -1.91 -8.92
N ALA A 67 5.76 -1.19 -9.45
CA ALA A 67 5.02 -0.15 -8.76
C ALA A 67 4.49 -0.62 -7.40
N GLY A 68 3.96 -1.85 -7.34
CA GLY A 68 3.48 -2.41 -6.08
C GLY A 68 4.57 -2.60 -5.01
N LEU A 69 5.76 -3.06 -5.41
CA LEU A 69 6.88 -3.27 -4.48
C LEU A 69 7.47 -1.94 -4.02
N GLN A 70 7.67 -1.01 -4.95
CA GLN A 70 8.23 0.30 -4.64
C GLN A 70 7.26 1.15 -3.78
N ALA A 71 5.95 1.06 -4.02
CA ALA A 71 4.93 1.65 -3.15
C ALA A 71 5.00 1.09 -1.73
N LEU A 72 5.21 -0.22 -1.55
CA LEU A 72 5.39 -0.80 -0.21
C LEU A 72 6.63 -0.24 0.51
N ARG A 73 7.73 0.02 -0.22
CA ARG A 73 8.92 0.68 0.34
C ARG A 73 8.62 2.12 0.77
N ALA A 74 7.85 2.86 -0.04
CA ALA A 74 7.39 4.21 0.30
C ALA A 74 6.52 4.22 1.57
N ILE A 75 5.56 3.29 1.66
CA ILE A 75 4.74 3.10 2.86
C ILE A 75 5.61 2.80 4.07
N ARG A 76 6.61 1.91 3.93
CA ARG A 76 7.51 1.58 5.05
C ARG A 76 8.26 2.79 5.57
N ARG A 77 8.77 3.65 4.68
CA ARG A 77 9.44 4.91 5.02
C ARG A 77 8.48 5.87 5.72
N GLN A 78 7.27 6.04 5.20
CA GLN A 78 6.25 6.88 5.85
C GLN A 78 5.92 6.38 7.26
N CYS A 79 5.79 5.06 7.45
CA CYS A 79 5.53 4.51 8.77
C CYS A 79 6.70 4.71 9.73
N MET A 80 7.97 4.64 9.26
CA MET A 80 9.12 5.02 10.11
C MET A 80 9.06 6.48 10.51
N LEU A 81 8.81 7.40 9.57
CA LEU A 81 8.75 8.82 9.88
C LEU A 81 7.59 9.17 10.82
N CYS A 82 6.46 8.48 10.68
CA CYS A 82 5.26 8.72 11.49
C CYS A 82 5.38 8.14 12.91
N ALA A 83 5.83 6.89 13.03
CA ALA A 83 5.88 6.20 14.31
C ALA A 83 7.20 6.40 15.06
N GLY A 84 8.30 6.69 14.37
CA GLY A 84 9.66 6.82 14.91
C GLY A 84 10.56 5.66 14.47
N ASP A 85 10.40 4.49 15.09
CA ASP A 85 11.27 3.34 14.84
C ASP A 85 10.57 2.02 14.42
N ARG A 86 11.35 0.93 14.37
CA ARG A 86 10.85 -0.40 13.97
C ARG A 86 9.93 -1.02 15.03
N GLU A 87 10.21 -0.77 16.31
CA GLU A 87 9.43 -1.26 17.44
C GLU A 87 8.12 -0.50 17.54
N GLU A 88 8.15 0.81 17.39
CA GLU A 88 6.96 1.67 17.38
C GLU A 88 6.04 1.36 16.19
N VAL A 89 6.60 1.11 14.99
CA VAL A 89 5.80 0.62 13.85
C VAL A 89 5.15 -0.73 14.15
N ARG A 90 5.81 -1.60 14.92
CA ARG A 90 5.24 -2.90 15.32
C ARG A 90 4.11 -2.70 16.32
N ALA A 91 4.27 -1.79 17.28
CA ALA A 91 3.31 -1.46 18.34
C ALA A 91 2.15 -0.56 17.88
N CYS A 92 2.24 0.06 16.70
CA CYS A 92 1.24 0.96 16.15
C CYS A 92 -0.21 0.40 16.23
N ALA A 93 -1.07 1.08 17.00
CA ALA A 93 -2.42 0.63 17.35
C ALA A 93 -3.52 1.12 16.38
N THR A 94 -3.19 1.88 15.33
CA THR A 94 -4.15 2.52 14.42
C THR A 94 -4.72 1.57 13.35
N ARG A 95 -4.92 0.29 13.69
CA ARG A 95 -5.25 -0.79 12.75
C ARG A 95 -6.47 -0.50 11.88
N GLU A 96 -7.53 0.02 12.50
CA GLU A 96 -8.81 0.28 11.82
C GLU A 96 -8.88 1.69 11.21
N ALA A 97 -7.99 2.60 11.64
CA ALA A 97 -8.07 4.03 11.31
C ALA A 97 -7.02 4.49 10.28
N CYS A 98 -5.95 3.72 10.05
CA CYS A 98 -4.88 4.09 9.13
C CYS A 98 -4.88 3.19 7.89
N ALA A 99 -5.15 3.77 6.72
CA ALA A 99 -5.18 3.04 5.44
C ALA A 99 -3.86 2.30 5.13
N LEU A 100 -2.72 2.77 5.66
CA LEU A 100 -1.41 2.15 5.46
C LEU A 100 -1.13 0.96 6.39
N TRP A 101 -1.90 0.77 7.46
CA TRP A 101 -1.51 -0.08 8.58
C TRP A 101 -1.19 -1.53 8.17
N ARG A 102 -1.99 -2.07 7.25
CA ARG A 102 -1.81 -3.44 6.69
C ARG A 102 -0.52 -3.61 5.88
N TYR A 103 0.09 -2.52 5.44
CA TYR A 103 1.31 -2.47 4.64
C TYR A 103 2.51 -1.89 5.39
N ARG A 104 2.35 -1.52 6.67
CA ARG A 104 3.36 -0.78 7.45
C ARG A 104 4.74 -1.44 7.54
N PHE A 105 4.81 -2.75 7.33
CA PHE A 105 6.07 -3.51 7.33
C PHE A 105 6.76 -3.53 5.96
N GLY A 106 6.25 -2.82 4.95
CA GLY A 106 6.84 -2.78 3.62
C GLY A 106 6.72 -4.08 2.83
N VAL A 107 5.77 -4.94 3.23
CA VAL A 107 5.49 -6.22 2.60
C VAL A 107 3.98 -6.39 2.43
N ARG A 108 3.57 -7.26 1.50
CA ARG A 108 2.16 -7.61 1.34
C ARG A 108 1.66 -8.36 2.59
N PRO A 109 0.39 -8.20 3.00
CA PRO A 109 -0.16 -8.89 4.18
C PRO A 109 0.01 -10.42 4.12
N GLN A 110 -0.14 -11.03 2.94
CA GLN A 110 0.06 -12.47 2.75
C GLN A 110 1.53 -12.86 3.00
N THR A 111 2.48 -12.11 2.45
CA THR A 111 3.92 -12.31 2.68
C THR A 111 4.26 -12.20 4.16
N TYR A 112 3.72 -11.19 4.86
CA TYR A 112 3.91 -11.05 6.30
C TYR A 112 3.40 -12.27 7.09
N LYS A 113 2.19 -12.76 6.78
CA LYS A 113 1.62 -13.96 7.42
C LYS A 113 2.51 -15.19 7.21
N LEU A 114 3.02 -15.40 6.00
CA LEU A 114 3.91 -16.52 5.69
C LEU A 114 5.24 -16.44 6.45
N VAL A 115 5.88 -15.28 6.46
CA VAL A 115 7.13 -15.05 7.21
C VAL A 115 6.90 -15.28 8.70
N ARG A 116 5.85 -14.68 9.28
CA ARG A 116 5.46 -14.89 10.68
C ARG A 116 5.28 -16.37 11.01
N ARG A 117 4.54 -17.11 10.19
CA ARG A 117 4.33 -18.55 10.39
C ARG A 117 5.66 -19.31 10.35
N ARG A 118 6.56 -19.00 9.42
CA ARG A 118 7.86 -19.66 9.32
C ARG A 118 8.73 -19.51 10.58
N PHE A 119 8.77 -18.31 11.16
CA PHE A 119 9.63 -18.03 12.31
C PHE A 119 9.01 -18.37 13.67
N PHE A 120 7.69 -18.25 13.79
CA PHE A 120 6.99 -18.34 15.08
C PHE A 120 5.98 -19.51 15.16
N ALA A 121 5.88 -20.37 14.14
CA ALA A 121 5.08 -21.58 14.29
C ALA A 121 5.66 -22.46 15.41
N PRO A 122 4.81 -23.05 16.26
CA PRO A 122 5.27 -24.04 17.22
C PRO A 122 5.96 -25.17 16.47
N LYS A 123 7.17 -25.55 16.91
CA LYS A 123 7.85 -26.73 16.38
C LYS A 123 7.04 -27.96 16.77
N PRO A 124 6.78 -28.90 15.85
CA PRO A 124 6.14 -30.16 16.23
C PRO A 124 7.04 -30.86 17.25
N LEU A 125 6.47 -31.16 18.43
CA LEU A 125 7.16 -31.99 19.41
C LEU A 125 7.17 -33.41 18.87
N SER A 126 8.35 -33.93 18.54
CA SER A 126 8.54 -35.34 18.19
C SER A 126 8.65 -36.12 19.49
N LEU A 127 7.58 -36.86 19.84
CA LEU A 127 7.62 -37.85 20.91
C LEU A 127 8.11 -39.17 20.28
N LEU A 128 9.43 -39.28 20.09
CA LEU A 128 10.11 -40.55 19.81
C LEU A 128 10.78 -41.03 21.10
#